data_AF-A0AA90NXM9-F1
#
_entry.id   AF-A0AA90NXM9-F1
#
_cell.length_a   1.000
_cell.length_b   1.000
_cell.length_c   1.000
_cell.angle_alpha   90.00
_cell.angle_beta   90.00
_cell.angle_gamma   90.00
#
_symmetry.space_group_name_H-M   'P 1'
#
loop_
_entity.id
_entity.type
_entity.pdbx_description
1 polymer ?
#
loop_
_entity_poly.entity_id
_entity_poly.type
_entity_poly.pdbx_seq_one_letter_code
_entity_poly.pdbx_strand_id
1 'polypeptide(L)'
;MDDLYNRVVFEISSEEVIKGLLFHKSKQESEIESIKGKIHKYEQKRRAQEAWYQSLSPFKRFFTGRAPSHHQAVEHLVNVKNRYKQIEKLKQGVAFLNEVIGLLEAEPEKKEMNLPSDIIKEIMAWQKAEGTPR
;
A
#
# COMPACT_ATOMS: atom_id res chain seq x y z
N MET A 1 6.35 -1.68 26.04
CA MET A 1 6.38 -1.69 24.56
C MET A 1 6.03 -3.11 24.11
N ASP A 2 4.83 -3.61 24.45
CA ASP A 2 4.49 -5.04 24.28
C ASP A 2 3.10 -5.28 23.65
N ASP A 3 2.38 -4.22 23.23
CA ASP A 3 1.00 -4.32 22.71
C ASP A 3 0.88 -4.54 21.19
N LEU A 4 1.99 -4.75 20.47
CA LEU A 4 1.95 -4.82 19.00
C LEU A 4 1.51 -6.19 18.46
N TYR A 5 1.76 -7.26 19.21
CA TYR A 5 1.47 -8.63 18.80
C TYR A 5 0.52 -9.26 19.82
N ASN A 6 -0.70 -9.55 19.39
CA ASN A 6 -1.64 -10.29 20.22
C ASN A 6 -1.54 -11.78 19.86
N ARG A 7 -1.39 -12.63 20.87
CA ARG A 7 -1.54 -14.07 20.73
C ARG A 7 -3.01 -14.35 20.44
N VAL A 8 -3.31 -14.84 19.25
CA VAL A 8 -4.67 -15.24 18.87
C VAL A 8 -4.72 -16.74 18.79
N VAL A 9 -5.64 -17.31 19.56
CA VAL A 9 -6.09 -18.68 19.38
C VAL A 9 -7.23 -18.62 18.37
N PHE A 10 -7.03 -19.15 17.18
CA PHE A 10 -8.08 -19.20 16.18
C PHE A 10 -9.05 -20.34 16.54
N GLU A 11 -10.29 -20.00 16.86
CA GLU A 11 -11.39 -20.99 16.99
C GLU A 11 -11.86 -21.52 15.62
N ILE A 12 -11.35 -20.91 14.54
CA ILE A 12 -11.74 -21.10 13.14
C ILE A 12 -10.69 -21.95 12.41
N SER A 13 -11.08 -22.53 11.27
CA SER A 13 -10.17 -23.37 10.51
C SER A 13 -8.98 -22.56 9.95
N SER A 14 -7.79 -23.17 9.91
CA SER A 14 -6.59 -22.54 9.33
C SER A 14 -6.82 -22.09 7.89
N GLU A 15 -7.71 -22.77 7.17
CA GLU A 15 -8.10 -22.43 5.80
C GLU A 15 -8.88 -21.10 5.69
N GLU A 16 -9.78 -20.83 6.64
CA GLU A 16 -10.50 -19.54 6.70
C GLU A 16 -9.57 -18.39 7.10
N VAL A 17 -8.61 -18.65 8.00
CA VAL A 17 -7.57 -17.67 8.37
C VAL A 17 -6.74 -17.31 7.14
N ILE A 18 -6.29 -18.31 6.38
CA ILE A 18 -5.52 -18.11 5.15
C ILE A 18 -6.32 -17.28 4.14
N LYS A 19 -7.62 -17.57 3.95
CA LYS A 19 -8.48 -16.77 3.06
C LYS A 19 -8.56 -15.30 3.49
N GLY A 20 -8.74 -15.03 4.79
CA GLY A 20 -8.74 -13.68 5.33
C GLY A 20 -7.40 -12.95 5.11
N LEU A 21 -6.28 -13.64 5.31
CA LEU A 21 -4.94 -13.10 5.07
C LEU A 21 -4.68 -12.81 3.58
N LEU A 22 -5.09 -13.72 2.69
CA LEU A 22 -5.00 -13.52 1.24
C LEU A 22 -5.85 -12.33 0.77
N PHE A 23 -7.04 -12.15 1.35
CA PHE A 23 -7.87 -10.99 1.06
C PHE A 23 -7.21 -9.68 1.53
N HIS A 24 -6.65 -9.65 2.72
CA HIS A 24 -5.90 -8.49 3.23
C HIS A 24 -4.68 -8.17 2.36
N LYS A 25 -3.92 -9.20 1.95
CA LYS A 25 -2.81 -9.08 1.01
C LYS A 25 -3.25 -8.45 -0.31
N SER A 26 -4.34 -8.95 -0.91
CA SER A 26 -4.88 -8.43 -2.17
C SER A 26 -5.25 -6.95 -2.08
N LYS A 27 -5.81 -6.50 -0.95
CA LYS A 27 -6.06 -5.07 -0.72
C LYS A 27 -4.78 -4.24 -0.71
N GLN A 28 -3.73 -4.70 -0.01
CA GLN A 28 -2.45 -3.99 0.04
C GLN A 28 -1.78 -3.93 -1.34
N GLU A 29 -1.84 -5.01 -2.12
CA GLU A 29 -1.33 -5.05 -3.50
C GLU A 29 -2.10 -4.09 -4.42
N SER A 30 -3.42 -4.04 -4.30
CA SER A 30 -4.27 -3.08 -5.02
C SER A 30 -3.95 -1.63 -4.64
N GLU A 31 -3.68 -1.36 -3.35
CA GLU A 31 -3.26 -0.04 -2.89
C GLU A 31 -1.90 0.36 -3.47
N ILE A 32 -0.93 -0.56 -3.52
CA ILE A 32 0.37 -0.33 -4.17
C ILE A 32 0.16 0.10 -5.64
N GLU A 33 -0.72 -0.60 -6.36
CA GLU A 33 -0.98 -0.29 -7.77
C GLU A 33 -1.69 1.07 -7.94
N SER A 34 -2.63 1.38 -7.04
CA SER A 34 -3.26 2.71 -6.99
C SER A 34 -2.23 3.84 -6.77
N ILE A 35 -1.26 3.64 -5.86
CA ILE A 35 -0.21 4.63 -5.59
C ILE A 35 0.71 4.78 -6.82
N LYS A 36 1.13 3.69 -7.45
CA LYS A 36 1.92 3.73 -8.70
C LYS A 36 1.18 4.50 -9.79
N GLY A 37 -0.11 4.25 -9.99
CA GLY A 37 -0.93 4.97 -10.95
C GLY A 37 -0.96 6.49 -10.69
N LYS A 38 -1.00 6.90 -9.41
CA LYS A 38 -0.93 8.32 -9.01
C LYS A 38 0.44 8.93 -9.32
N ILE A 39 1.53 8.22 -9.04
CA ILE A 39 2.91 8.65 -9.40
C ILE A 39 3.01 8.82 -10.91
N HIS A 40 2.56 7.83 -11.68
CA HIS A 40 2.64 7.86 -13.14
C HIS A 40 1.90 9.05 -13.74
N LYS A 41 0.65 9.31 -13.28
CA LYS A 41 -0.12 10.49 -13.71
C LYS A 41 0.59 11.81 -13.39
N TYR A 42 1.20 11.92 -12.21
CA TYR A 42 1.98 13.10 -11.83
C TYR A 42 3.17 13.32 -12.76
N GLU A 43 3.95 12.27 -13.04
CA GLU A 43 5.10 12.36 -13.92
C GLU A 43 4.73 12.67 -15.37
N GLN A 44 3.64 12.08 -15.88
CA GLN A 44 3.14 12.41 -17.22
C GLN A 44 2.78 13.90 -17.31
N LYS A 45 2.04 14.43 -16.32
CA LYS A 45 1.68 15.84 -16.27
C LYS A 45 2.93 16.74 -16.23
N ARG A 46 3.92 16.38 -15.41
CA ARG A 46 5.18 17.13 -15.28
C ARG A 46 5.95 17.13 -16.61
N ARG A 47 6.09 15.97 -17.26
CA ARG A 47 6.75 15.84 -18.56
C ARG A 47 6.04 16.64 -19.65
N ALA A 48 4.71 16.63 -19.68
CA ALA A 48 3.93 17.43 -20.63
C ALA A 48 4.14 18.94 -20.40
N GLN A 49 4.17 19.38 -19.14
CA GLN A 49 4.47 20.79 -18.81
C GLN A 49 5.90 21.19 -19.19
N GLU A 50 6.87 20.31 -18.96
CA GLU A 50 8.26 20.53 -19.36
C GLU A 50 8.40 20.60 -20.88
N ALA A 51 7.80 19.67 -21.62
CA ALA A 51 7.82 19.66 -23.09
C ALA A 51 7.14 20.90 -23.68
N TRP A 52 5.99 21.31 -23.13
CA TRP A 52 5.31 22.54 -23.52
C TRP A 52 6.19 23.77 -23.24
N TYR A 53 6.82 23.86 -22.08
CA TYR A 53 7.71 24.98 -21.76
C TYR A 53 8.93 25.05 -22.68
N GLN A 54 9.51 23.89 -23.04
CA GLN A 54 10.65 23.81 -23.94
C GLN A 54 10.28 24.11 -25.40
N SER A 55 9.04 23.87 -25.82
CA SER A 55 8.58 24.21 -27.17
C SER A 55 8.28 25.69 -27.37
N LEU A 56 8.20 26.49 -26.29
CA LEU A 56 8.02 27.94 -26.36
C LEU A 56 9.29 28.65 -26.82
N SER A 57 9.12 29.74 -27.58
CA SER A 57 10.23 30.61 -27.96
C SER A 57 10.86 31.30 -26.74
N PRO A 58 12.14 31.71 -26.79
CA PRO A 58 12.83 32.33 -25.66
C PRO A 58 12.10 33.55 -25.09
N PHE A 59 11.51 34.38 -25.97
CA PHE A 59 10.70 35.53 -25.55
C PHE A 59 9.46 35.09 -24.77
N LYS A 60 8.69 34.12 -25.27
CA LYS A 60 7.51 33.59 -24.56
C LYS A 60 7.88 32.91 -23.23
N ARG A 61 9.05 32.25 -23.14
CA ARG A 61 9.55 31.61 -21.90
C ARG A 61 9.87 32.60 -20.79
N PHE A 62 10.27 33.82 -21.15
CA PHE A 62 10.56 34.89 -20.19
C PHE A 62 9.27 35.42 -19.53
N PHE A 63 8.18 35.55 -20.31
CA PHE A 63 6.90 36.07 -19.81
C PHE A 63 6.00 35.02 -19.12
N THR A 64 6.31 33.73 -19.20
CA THR A 64 5.44 32.67 -18.66
C THR A 64 5.59 32.39 -17.16
N GLY A 65 6.36 33.20 -16.42
CA GLY A 65 6.33 33.22 -14.95
C GLY A 65 6.47 31.83 -14.30
N ARG A 66 7.51 31.07 -14.67
CA ARG A 66 7.71 29.69 -14.17
C ARG A 66 7.80 29.69 -12.65
N ALA A 67 7.08 28.77 -12.00
CA ALA A 67 7.16 28.56 -10.56
C ALA A 67 8.62 28.33 -10.11
N PRO A 68 9.05 28.89 -8.96
CA PRO A 68 10.42 28.75 -8.49
C PRO A 68 10.84 27.28 -8.35
N SER A 69 12.10 26.98 -8.68
CA SER A 69 12.69 25.63 -8.64
C SER A 69 12.40 24.88 -7.33
N HIS A 70 12.40 25.59 -6.19
CA HIS A 70 12.11 25.01 -4.88
C HIS A 70 10.70 24.39 -4.79
N HIS A 71 9.67 25.05 -5.32
CA HIS A 71 8.31 24.50 -5.27
C HIS A 71 8.21 23.18 -6.04
N GLN A 72 8.88 23.10 -7.20
CA GLN A 72 8.90 21.89 -8.02
C GLN A 72 9.60 20.72 -7.32
N ALA A 73 10.69 21.01 -6.59
CA ALA A 73 11.39 19.99 -5.81
C ALA A 73 10.54 19.43 -4.65
N VAL A 74 9.81 20.31 -3.95
CA VAL A 74 8.90 19.91 -2.86
C VAL A 74 7.74 19.08 -3.39
N GLU A 75 7.11 19.53 -4.47
CA GLU A 75 6.03 18.79 -5.12
C GLU A 75 6.48 17.39 -5.55
N HIS A 76 7.68 17.28 -6.12
CA HIS A 76 8.24 16.00 -6.51
C HIS A 76 8.52 15.09 -5.31
N LEU A 77 9.07 15.65 -4.22
CA LEU A 77 9.32 14.90 -2.99
C LEU A 77 8.02 14.34 -2.41
N VAL A 78 6.95 15.14 -2.35
CA VAL A 78 5.65 14.71 -1.81
C VAL A 78 4.95 13.73 -2.76
N ASN A 79 4.92 14.02 -4.06
CA ASN A 79 4.14 13.22 -5.00
C ASN A 79 4.85 11.96 -5.51
N VAL A 80 6.16 11.86 -5.36
CA VAL A 80 6.93 10.71 -5.85
C VAL A 80 7.63 10.02 -4.68
N LYS A 81 8.58 10.71 -4.02
CA LYS A 81 9.43 10.09 -3.00
C LYS A 81 8.64 9.58 -1.79
N ASN A 82 7.73 10.38 -1.25
CA ASN A 82 6.91 9.96 -0.11
C ASN A 82 5.95 8.83 -0.48
N ARG A 83 5.42 8.83 -1.70
CA ARG A 83 4.55 7.76 -2.21
C ARG A 83 5.31 6.44 -2.40
N TYR A 84 6.55 6.49 -2.89
CA TYR A 84 7.40 5.30 -2.92
C TYR A 84 7.70 4.77 -1.53
N LYS A 85 7.94 5.64 -0.53
CA LYS A 85 8.06 5.19 0.86
C LYS A 85 6.81 4.49 1.38
N GLN A 86 5.61 4.94 0.98
CA GLN A 86 4.36 4.26 1.31
C GLN A 86 4.29 2.88 0.65
N ILE A 87 4.66 2.78 -0.64
CA ILE A 87 4.74 1.49 -1.35
C ILE A 87 5.70 0.53 -0.64
N GLU A 88 6.88 0.99 -0.22
CA GLU A 88 7.84 0.12 0.46
C GLU A 88 7.31 -0.40 1.80
N LYS A 89 6.58 0.41 2.57
CA LYS A 89 5.89 -0.05 3.78
C LYS A 89 4.81 -1.10 3.47
N LEU A 90 4.02 -0.88 2.42
CA LEU A 90 3.00 -1.85 2.00
C LEU A 90 3.64 -3.17 1.54
N LYS A 91 4.75 -3.12 0.81
CA LYS A 91 5.50 -4.33 0.40
C LYS A 91 6.04 -5.11 1.59
N GLN A 92 6.54 -4.42 2.63
CA GLN A 92 6.94 -5.07 3.88
C GLN A 92 5.76 -5.77 4.54
N GLY A 93 4.58 -5.14 4.56
CA GLY A 93 3.34 -5.76 5.01
C GLY A 93 2.99 -7.03 4.22
N VAL A 94 3.02 -6.96 2.88
CA VAL A 94 2.76 -8.11 2.01
C VAL A 94 3.77 -9.23 2.22
N ALA A 95 5.06 -8.91 2.40
CA ALA A 95 6.10 -9.90 2.68
C ALA A 95 5.83 -10.64 4.00
N PHE A 96 5.47 -9.91 5.05
CA PHE A 96 5.07 -10.48 6.33
C PHE A 96 3.84 -11.39 6.19
N LEU A 97 2.81 -10.96 5.44
CA LEU A 97 1.63 -11.79 5.20
C LEU A 97 1.97 -13.09 4.46
N ASN A 98 2.88 -13.05 3.48
CA ASN A 98 3.33 -14.26 2.79
C ASN A 98 4.05 -15.23 3.73
N GLU A 99 4.88 -14.72 4.64
CA GLU A 99 5.55 -15.54 5.64
C GLU A 99 4.55 -16.21 6.58
N VAL A 100 3.57 -15.44 7.08
CA VAL A 100 2.49 -15.97 7.94
C VAL A 100 1.66 -17.03 7.22
N ILE A 101 1.28 -16.79 5.96
CA ILE A 101 0.52 -17.77 5.17
C ILE A 101 1.34 -19.05 4.98
N GLY A 102 2.62 -18.93 4.63
CA GLY A 102 3.50 -20.09 4.46
C GLY A 102 3.67 -20.92 5.73
N LEU A 103 3.71 -20.27 6.90
CA LEU A 103 3.75 -20.97 8.20
C LEU A 103 2.44 -21.72 8.47
N LEU A 104 1.29 -21.13 8.15
CA LEU A 104 -0.02 -21.77 8.31
C LEU A 104 -0.22 -22.95 7.35
N GLU A 105 0.29 -22.85 6.12
CA GLU A 105 0.27 -23.94 5.14
C GLU A 105 1.18 -25.10 5.56
N ALA A 106 2.33 -24.82 6.18
CA ALA A 106 3.27 -25.83 6.63
C ALA A 106 2.82 -26.56 7.92
N GLU A 107 2.11 -25.87 8.81
CA GLU A 107 1.66 -26.41 10.10
C GLU A 107 0.17 -26.14 10.34
N PRO A 108 -0.73 -26.83 9.62
CA PRO A 108 -2.17 -26.56 9.66
C PRO A 108 -2.82 -26.83 11.03
N GLU A 109 -2.17 -27.60 11.90
CA GLU A 109 -2.67 -27.93 13.24
C GLU A 109 -2.31 -26.88 14.31
N LYS A 110 -1.42 -25.93 14.02
CA LYS A 110 -1.08 -24.84 14.95
C LYS A 110 -2.21 -23.82 15.00
N LYS A 111 -3.03 -23.90 16.05
CA LYS A 111 -4.15 -22.98 16.33
C LYS A 111 -3.74 -21.65 16.95
N GLU A 112 -2.45 -21.45 17.23
CA GLU A 112 -1.96 -20.27 17.91
C GLU A 112 -0.90 -19.54 17.09
N MET A 113 -1.12 -18.25 16.81
CA MET A 113 -0.11 -17.39 16.21
C MET A 113 -0.09 -16.00 16.84
N ASN A 114 1.09 -15.39 16.78
CA ASN A 114 1.28 -13.99 17.12
C ASN A 114 1.12 -13.16 15.85
N LEU A 115 -0.05 -12.53 15.69
CA LEU A 115 -0.30 -11.60 14.60
C LEU A 115 -0.36 -10.15 15.12
N PRO A 116 0.00 -9.16 14.29
CA PRO A 116 -0.28 -7.77 14.56
C PRO A 116 -1.77 -7.52 14.80
N SER A 117 -2.10 -6.69 15.81
CA SER A 117 -3.48 -6.35 16.21
C SER A 117 -4.37 -5.90 15.04
N ASP A 118 -3.80 -5.16 14.09
CA ASP A 118 -4.54 -4.60 12.96
C ASP A 118 -4.98 -5.67 11.95
N ILE A 119 -4.13 -6.67 11.69
CA ILE A 119 -4.47 -7.81 10.82
C ILE A 119 -5.56 -8.66 11.48
N ILE A 120 -5.49 -8.83 12.80
CA ILE A 120 -6.50 -9.57 13.57
C ILE A 120 -7.88 -8.89 13.44
N LYS A 121 -7.93 -7.56 13.63
CA LYS A 121 -9.18 -6.81 13.46
C LYS A 121 -9.75 -6.96 12.06
N GLU A 122 -8.91 -6.96 11.03
CA GLU A 122 -9.36 -7.14 9.65
C GLU A 122 -9.88 -8.54 9.37
N ILE A 123 -9.23 -9.60 9.85
CA ILE A 123 -9.73 -10.97 9.73
C ILE A 123 -11.07 -11.11 10.44
N MET A 124 -11.19 -10.59 11.67
CA MET A 124 -12.44 -10.62 12.44
C MET A 124 -13.56 -9.83 11.75
N ALA A 125 -13.24 -8.71 11.12
CA ALA A 125 -14.20 -7.93 10.34
C ALA A 125 -14.63 -8.67 9.07
N TRP A 126 -13.71 -9.36 8.40
CA TRP A 126 -14.00 -10.20 7.23
C TRP A 126 -14.92 -11.37 7.62
N GLN A 127 -14.67 -12.03 8.75
CA GLN A 127 -15.55 -13.09 9.26
C GLN A 127 -16.97 -12.60 9.57
N LYS A 128 -17.11 -11.44 10.22
CA LYS A 128 -18.44 -10.85 10.47
C LYS A 128 -19.19 -10.53 9.17
N ALA A 129 -18.46 -10.15 8.12
CA ALA A 129 -19.04 -9.86 6.82
C ALA A 129 -19.45 -11.13 6.06
N GLU A 130 -18.72 -12.24 6.17
CA GLU A 130 -19.11 -13.54 5.59
C GLU A 130 -20.19 -14.27 6.41
N GLY A 131 -20.23 -14.07 7.74
CA GLY A 131 -21.23 -14.65 8.64
C GLY A 131 -22.62 -14.00 8.60
N THR A 132 -22.85 -13.04 7.70
CA THR A 132 -24.20 -12.52 7.43
C THR A 132 -24.75 -13.21 6.19
N PRO A 133 -25.53 -14.30 6.32
CA PRO A 133 -26.28 -14.81 5.18
C PRO A 133 -27.23 -13.71 4.72
N ARG A 134 -27.16 -13.35 3.44
CA ARG A 134 -28.29 -12.70 2.76
C ARG A 134 -29.40 -13.70 2.55
#